data_AF-A0A536SSQ8-F1
#
_entry.id   AF-A0A536SSQ8-F1
#
_cell.length_a   1.000
_cell.length_b   1.000
_cell.length_c   1.000
_cell.angle_alpha   90.00
_cell.angle_beta   90.00
_cell.angle_gamma   90.00
#
_symmetry.space_group_name_H-M   'P 1'
#
loop_
_entity.id
_entity.type
_entity.pdbx_description
1 polymer ?
#
loop_
_entity_poly.entity_id
_entity_poly.type
_entity_poly.pdbx_seq_one_letter_code
_entity_poly.pdbx_strand_id
1 'polypeptide(L)'
;MDAQSSSRALGAARDLLELLHLAQAAAERVAQEVYGAAFEHAELIEREVARVRRSAEKLARDIEDYVAREQGETAARGHPLRRASDRP
;
A
#
# COMPACT_ATOMS: atom_id res chain seq x y z
N MET A 1 2.01 -5.86 -16.76
CA MET A 1 1.18 -6.85 -16.02
C MET A 1 -0.21 -6.88 -16.64
N ASP A 2 -1.05 -7.88 -16.35
CA ASP A 2 -2.48 -7.76 -16.66
C ASP A 2 -3.23 -6.98 -15.56
N ALA A 3 -4.40 -6.44 -15.89
CA ALA A 3 -5.19 -5.62 -14.96
C ALA A 3 -5.54 -6.37 -13.67
N GLN A 4 -5.68 -7.69 -13.74
CA GLN A 4 -5.98 -8.54 -12.60
C GLN A 4 -4.80 -8.62 -11.62
N SER A 5 -3.57 -8.72 -12.13
CA SER A 5 -2.34 -8.71 -11.33
C SER A 5 -2.14 -7.39 -10.60
N SER A 6 -2.38 -6.27 -11.29
CA SER A 6 -2.35 -4.92 -10.70
C SER A 6 -3.38 -4.75 -9.58
N SER A 7 -4.60 -5.25 -9.79
CA SER A 7 -5.65 -5.24 -8.75
C SER A 7 -5.27 -6.08 -7.53
N ARG A 8 -4.65 -7.25 -7.73
CA ARG A 8 -4.18 -8.10 -6.62
C ARG A 8 -3.04 -7.46 -5.84
N ALA A 9 -2.09 -6.81 -6.52
CA ALA A 9 -0.98 -6.12 -5.87
C ALA A 9 -1.48 -4.95 -4.98
N LEU A 10 -2.44 -4.16 -5.48
CA LEU A 10 -3.08 -3.11 -4.68
C LEU A 10 -3.86 -3.67 -3.48
N GLY A 11 -4.56 -4.79 -3.67
CA GLY A 11 -5.23 -5.51 -2.58
C GLY A 11 -4.23 -5.93 -1.50
N ALA A 12 -3.18 -6.64 -1.88
CA ALA A 12 -2.15 -7.12 -0.95
C ALA A 12 -1.44 -5.97 -0.21
N ALA A 13 -1.22 -4.82 -0.87
CA ALA A 13 -0.64 -3.65 -0.23
C ALA A 13 -1.57 -3.05 0.84
N ARG A 14 -2.89 -3.04 0.59
CA ARG A 14 -3.89 -2.60 1.57
C ARG A 14 -3.99 -3.56 2.74
N ASP A 15 -4.02 -4.86 2.48
CA ASP A 15 -4.06 -5.90 3.51
C ASP A 15 -2.83 -5.80 4.43
N LEU A 16 -1.65 -5.57 3.85
CA LEU A 16 -0.42 -5.35 4.63
C LEU A 16 -0.52 -4.13 5.55
N LEU A 17 -1.07 -3.01 5.06
CA LEU A 17 -1.25 -1.80 5.87
C LEU A 17 -2.24 -2.02 7.01
N GLU A 18 -3.34 -2.73 6.76
CA GLU A 18 -4.33 -3.06 7.78
C GLU A 18 -3.73 -3.95 8.88
N LEU A 19 -3.00 -5.00 8.50
CA LEU A 19 -2.33 -5.89 9.44
C LEU A 19 -1.30 -5.14 10.30
N LEU A 20 -0.52 -4.23 9.71
CA LEU A 20 0.45 -3.41 10.44
C LEU A 20 -0.23 -2.41 11.38
N HIS A 21 -1.39 -1.88 11.00
CA HIS A 21 -2.18 -1.01 11.87
C HIS A 21 -2.69 -1.78 13.10
N LEU A 22 -3.25 -2.98 12.89
CA LEU A 22 -3.71 -3.85 13.98
C LEU A 22 -2.57 -4.30 14.88
N ALA A 23 -1.41 -4.65 14.31
CA ALA A 23 -0.22 -5.03 15.07
C ALA A 23 0.28 -3.88 15.95
N GLN A 24 0.27 -2.64 15.44
CA GLN A 24 0.68 -1.49 16.23
C GLN A 24 -0.27 -1.24 17.41
N ALA A 25 -1.58 -1.26 17.18
CA ALA A 25 -2.57 -1.07 18.23
C ALA A 25 -2.50 -2.19 19.29
N ALA A 26 -2.18 -3.43 18.88
CA ALA A 26 -1.94 -4.53 19.80
C ALA A 26 -0.69 -4.30 20.66
N ALA A 27 0.42 -3.87 20.06
CA ALA A 27 1.66 -3.57 20.78
C ALA A 27 1.49 -2.43 21.79
N GLU A 28 0.82 -1.35 21.38
CA GLU A 28 0.50 -0.20 22.25
C GLU A 28 -0.33 -0.64 23.47
N ARG A 29 -1.38 -1.42 23.26
CA ARG A 29 -2.20 -1.96 24.35
C ARG A 29 -1.41 -2.90 25.27
N VAL A 30 -0.51 -3.73 24.73
CA VAL A 30 0.37 -4.54 25.59
C VAL A 30 1.26 -3.65 26.44
N ALA A 31 1.86 -2.61 25.86
CA ALA A 31 2.71 -1.67 26.59
C ALA A 31 1.94 -0.94 27.72
N GLN A 32 0.63 -0.70 27.55
CA GLN A 32 -0.20 -0.10 28.61
C GLN A 32 -0.47 -1.05 29.80
N GLU A 33 -0.38 -2.37 29.60
CA GLU A 33 -0.78 -3.39 30.58
C GLU A 33 0.41 -4.06 31.29
N VAL A 34 1.64 -3.85 30.81
CA VAL A 34 2.85 -4.50 31.33
C VAL A 34 3.86 -3.49 31.87
N TYR A 35 4.81 -3.96 32.68
CA TYR A 35 5.84 -3.12 33.32
C TYR A 35 7.23 -3.75 33.22
N GLY A 36 8.27 -2.95 33.49
CA GLY A 36 9.68 -3.39 33.50
C GLY A 36 10.17 -3.86 32.12
N ALA A 37 10.95 -4.93 32.08
CA ALA A 37 11.52 -5.43 30.83
C ALA A 37 10.46 -5.79 29.76
N ALA A 38 9.29 -6.28 30.18
CA ALA A 38 8.21 -6.57 29.24
C ALA A 38 7.66 -5.30 28.57
N PHE A 39 7.61 -4.18 29.29
CA PHE A 39 7.22 -2.88 28.75
C PHE A 39 8.22 -2.39 27.71
N GLU A 40 9.52 -2.45 28.03
CA GLU A 40 10.58 -2.04 27.10
C GLU A 40 10.53 -2.84 25.78
N HIS A 41 10.24 -4.15 25.86
CA HIS A 41 10.03 -4.98 24.68
C HIS A 41 8.76 -4.61 23.90
N ALA A 42 7.64 -4.35 24.58
CA ALA A 42 6.39 -3.94 23.95
C ALA A 42 6.55 -2.61 23.19
N GLU A 43 7.19 -1.61 23.81
CA GLU A 43 7.50 -0.34 23.14
C GLU A 43 8.45 -0.52 21.95
N LEU A 44 9.45 -1.39 22.07
CA LEU A 44 10.37 -1.66 20.96
C LEU A 44 9.61 -2.25 19.76
N ILE A 45 8.74 -3.22 20.02
CA ILE A 45 7.88 -3.81 18.98
C ILE A 45 6.99 -2.73 18.36
N GLU A 46 6.33 -1.89 19.15
CA GLU A 46 5.50 -0.79 18.66
C GLU A 46 6.27 0.14 17.70
N ARG A 47 7.49 0.56 18.10
CA ARG A 47 8.36 1.42 17.28
C ARG A 47 8.76 0.76 15.96
N GLU A 48 9.13 -0.51 15.99
CA GLU A 48 9.50 -1.26 14.78
C GLU A 48 8.29 -1.47 13.86
N VAL A 49 7.12 -1.80 14.39
CA VAL A 49 5.89 -1.92 13.61
C VAL A 49 5.54 -0.57 12.95
N ALA A 50 5.63 0.54 13.69
CA ALA A 50 5.40 1.87 13.15
C ALA A 50 6.39 2.22 12.02
N ARG A 51 7.66 1.81 12.14
CA ARG A 51 8.68 1.98 11.09
C ARG A 51 8.37 1.15 9.85
N VAL A 52 7.99 -0.11 10.03
CA VAL A 52 7.59 -1.01 8.93
C VAL A 52 6.33 -0.47 8.25
N ARG A 53 5.35 0.03 9.00
CA ARG A 53 4.13 0.66 8.47
C ARG A 53 4.44 1.84 7.55
N ARG A 54 5.30 2.77 7.96
CA ARG A 54 5.72 3.89 7.09
C ARG A 54 6.39 3.40 5.79
N SER A 55 7.14 2.30 5.87
CA SER A 55 7.77 1.69 4.70
C SER A 55 6.72 1.03 3.78
N ALA A 56 5.72 0.36 4.35
CA ALA A 56 4.59 -0.22 3.63
C ALA A 56 3.70 0.87 2.99
N GLU A 57 3.50 2.01 3.65
CA GLU A 57 2.77 3.15 3.08
C GLU A 57 3.48 3.70 1.84
N LYS A 58 4.82 3.75 1.87
CA LYS A 58 5.62 4.11 0.71
C LYS A 58 5.47 3.08 -0.40
N LEU A 59 5.59 1.79 -0.08
CA LEU A 59 5.42 0.70 -1.06
C LEU A 59 4.03 0.73 -1.70
N ALA A 60 2.97 0.99 -0.93
CA ALA A 60 1.62 1.10 -1.45
C ALA A 60 1.50 2.24 -2.48
N ARG A 61 2.06 3.41 -2.19
CA ARG A 61 2.13 4.53 -3.15
C ARG A 61 2.93 4.17 -4.39
N ASP A 62 4.08 3.50 -4.23
CA ASP A 62 4.91 3.07 -5.36
C ASP A 62 4.14 2.07 -6.27
N ILE A 63 3.32 1.19 -5.69
CA ILE A 63 2.43 0.27 -6.42
C ILE A 63 1.32 1.05 -7.13
N GLU A 64 0.67 2.01 -6.46
CA GLU A 64 -0.36 2.87 -7.05
C GLU A 64 0.17 3.63 -8.27
N ASP A 65 1.34 4.26 -8.14
CA ASP A 65 2.02 4.98 -9.22
C ASP A 65 2.37 4.06 -10.39
N TYR A 66 2.85 2.86 -10.10
CA TYR A 66 3.16 1.86 -11.13
C TYR A 66 1.90 1.45 -11.91
N VAL A 67 0.82 1.12 -11.20
CA VAL A 67 -0.45 0.72 -11.83
C VAL A 67 -1.05 1.86 -12.65
N ALA A 68 -1.01 3.10 -12.14
CA ALA A 68 -1.50 4.28 -12.87
C ALA A 68 -0.74 4.50 -14.19
N ARG A 69 0.58 4.31 -14.19
CA ARG A 69 1.41 4.41 -15.41
C ARG A 69 1.08 3.32 -16.42
N GLU A 70 0.97 2.07 -15.99
CA GLU A 70 0.60 0.97 -16.90
C GLU A 70 -0.78 1.18 -17.53
N GLN A 71 -1.75 1.67 -16.77
CA GLN A 71 -3.09 1.97 -17.29
C GLN A 71 -3.07 3.14 -18.30
N GLY A 72 -2.30 4.20 -18.01
CA GLY A 72 -2.13 5.34 -18.92
C GLY A 72 -1.44 4.96 -20.25
N GLU A 73 -0.40 4.13 -20.19
CA GLU A 73 0.27 3.62 -21.40
C GLU A 73 -0.63 2.70 -22.23
N THR A 74 -1.44 1.86 -21.56
CA THR A 74 -2.38 0.98 -22.24
C THR A 74 -3.47 1.79 -22.96
N ALA A 75 -3.97 2.87 -22.33
CA ALA A 75 -4.93 3.78 -22.95
C ALA A 75 -4.35 4.54 -24.17
N ALA A 76 -3.07 4.92 -24.11
CA ALA A 76 -2.39 5.60 -25.22
C ALA A 76 -2.16 4.69 -26.44
N ARG A 77 -1.89 3.39 -26.22
CA ARG A 77 -1.71 2.40 -27.30
C ARG A 77 -3.04 1.93 -27.91
N GLY A 78 -4.15 2.09 -27.21
CA GLY A 78 -5.49 1.65 -27.62
C GLY A 78 -6.28 2.64 -28.49
N HIS A 79 -5.71 3.75 -28.94
CA HIS A 79 -6.45 4.78 -29.67
C HIS A 79 -6.10 4.87 -31.18
N PRO A 80 -6.59 3.94 -32.03
CA PRO A 80 -6.71 4.21 -33.45
C PRO A 80 -7.99 5.02 -33.69
N LEU A 81 -7.89 6.14 -34.42
CA LEU A 81 -9.01 6.88 -35.04
C LEU A 81 -9.87 7.78 -34.13
N ARG A 82 -9.30 8.89 -33.62
CA ARG A 82 -10.08 10.12 -33.32
C ARG A 82 -9.63 11.29 -34.23
N ARG A 83 -9.49 11.02 -35.53
CA ARG A 83 -9.26 12.02 -36.59
C ARG A 83 -9.86 11.53 -37.91
N ALA A 84 -11.18 11.41 -38.02
CA ALA A 84 -11.80 11.09 -39.31
C ALA A 84 -13.26 11.53 -39.48
N SER A 85 -13.84 12.31 -38.58
CA SER A 85 -15.25 12.73 -38.68
C SER A 85 -15.43 14.21 -38.40
N ASP A 86 -14.53 15.03 -38.94
CA ASP A 86 -14.73 16.47 -38.96
C ASP A 86 -14.20 17.03 -40.29
N ARG A 87 -15.09 17.08 -41.28
CA ARG A 87 -15.07 17.94 -42.48
C ARG A 87 -16.29 17.63 -43.37
N PRO A 88 -16.76 18.62 -44.13
CA PRO A 88 -17.98 19.41 -43.86
C PRO A 88 -19.24 18.87 -44.55
#